data_AF-A0A8H2LFV6-F1
#
_entry.id   AF-A0A8H2LFV6-F1
#
_cell.length_a   1.000
_cell.length_b   1.000
_cell.length_c   1.000
_cell.angle_alpha   90.00
_cell.angle_beta   90.00
_cell.angle_gamma   90.00
#
_symmetry.space_group_name_H-M   'P 1'
#
loop_
_entity.id
_entity.type
_entity.pdbx_description
1 polymer ?
#
loop_
_entity_poly.entity_id
_entity_poly.type
_entity_poly.pdbx_seq_one_letter_code
_entity_poly.pdbx_strand_id
1 'polypeptide(L)'
;MNTSIHYQVETKYWRRDVPYVHDEFQDATPTFADLAETNTIFKNGPPLMAREAAFNHYFSILDVLYEGLGKEHTTDAQARIDLQRYFDSGNAIELGGKGATFKSSPDNNKGIEIYMVIENVSDKTTEKILIHGIRYLDYLDRFDAGIQESLEGLIKEFNHYKQNGSALHKNVEDLNLEANGGEKVSIIKTPFNWGQLILDYKGLNLFEVW
;
A
#
# COMPACT_ATOMS: atom_id res chain seq x y z
N MET A 1 -10.35 25.01 -11.84
CA MET A 1 -9.60 23.92 -12.48
C MET A 1 -10.60 22.85 -12.87
N ASN A 2 -10.49 22.28 -14.08
CA ASN A 2 -11.39 21.21 -14.53
C ASN A 2 -10.71 19.86 -14.25
N THR A 3 -10.55 19.55 -12.96
CA THR A 3 -9.95 18.32 -12.48
C THR A 3 -11.04 17.32 -12.12
N SER A 4 -10.85 16.05 -12.48
CA SER A 4 -11.70 14.96 -12.02
C SER A 4 -10.90 14.04 -11.10
N ILE A 5 -11.53 13.60 -10.01
CA ILE A 5 -10.92 12.71 -9.02
C ILE A 5 -11.63 11.38 -9.12
N HIS A 6 -10.86 10.31 -9.16
CA HIS A 6 -11.34 8.96 -8.97
C HIS A 6 -10.35 8.16 -8.13
N TYR A 7 -10.76 6.96 -7.72
CA TYR A 7 -9.91 6.08 -6.93
C TYR A 7 -9.68 4.79 -7.68
N GLN A 8 -8.52 4.19 -7.44
CA GLN A 8 -8.10 2.98 -8.14
C GLN A 8 -7.47 2.03 -7.13
N VAL A 9 -7.92 0.78 -7.15
CA VAL A 9 -7.29 -0.30 -6.39
C VAL A 9 -6.54 -1.18 -7.36
N GLU A 10 -5.26 -1.36 -7.12
CA GLU A 10 -4.41 -2.27 -7.88
C GLU A 10 -3.97 -3.43 -6.99
N THR A 11 -4.03 -4.65 -7.53
CA THR A 11 -3.52 -5.83 -6.86
C THR A 11 -2.53 -6.54 -7.77
N LYS A 12 -1.46 -7.05 -7.18
CA LYS A 12 -0.54 -7.97 -7.85
C LYS A 12 0.05 -8.92 -6.82
N TYR A 13 -0.33 -10.20 -6.86
CA TYR A 13 0.15 -11.21 -5.90
C TYR A 13 0.10 -12.62 -6.48
N TRP A 14 0.76 -13.56 -5.82
CA TRP A 14 0.78 -14.97 -6.19
C TRP A 14 -0.46 -15.69 -5.68
N ARG A 15 -1.13 -16.46 -6.54
CA ARG A 15 -2.34 -17.23 -6.20
C ARG A 15 -2.04 -18.50 -5.42
N ARG A 16 -0.80 -18.97 -5.49
CA ARG A 16 -0.33 -20.24 -4.94
C ARG A 16 1.18 -20.19 -4.71
N ASP A 17 1.71 -21.23 -4.11
CA ASP A 17 3.14 -21.44 -3.97
C ASP A 17 3.82 -21.40 -5.34
N VAL A 18 4.81 -20.53 -5.43
CA VAL A 18 5.53 -20.21 -6.66
C VAL A 18 6.70 -21.18 -6.81
N PRO A 19 6.97 -21.71 -8.02
CA PRO A 19 8.15 -22.54 -8.25
C PRO A 19 9.44 -21.82 -7.86
N TYR A 20 10.35 -22.54 -7.21
CA TYR A 20 11.66 -22.03 -6.83
C TYR A 20 12.63 -22.17 -8.01
N VAL A 21 12.98 -21.05 -8.65
CA VAL A 21 13.76 -21.03 -9.90
C VAL A 21 15.23 -21.37 -9.70
N HIS A 22 15.69 -21.45 -8.45
CA HIS A 22 17.07 -21.85 -8.11
C HIS A 22 17.14 -23.32 -7.65
N ASP A 23 16.05 -24.09 -7.75
CA ASP A 23 16.08 -25.54 -7.52
C ASP A 23 16.79 -26.24 -8.69
N GLU A 24 17.93 -26.88 -8.42
CA GLU A 24 18.69 -27.62 -9.43
C GLU A 24 17.98 -28.90 -9.93
N PHE A 25 16.91 -29.33 -9.25
CA PHE A 25 16.15 -30.55 -9.57
C PHE A 25 14.81 -30.27 -10.26
N GLN A 26 14.45 -29.00 -10.51
CA GLN A 26 13.17 -28.63 -11.13
C GLN A 26 13.33 -27.56 -12.22
N ASP A 27 12.71 -27.78 -13.39
CA ASP A 27 12.68 -26.82 -14.50
C ASP A 27 11.43 -25.91 -14.49
N ALA A 28 10.61 -25.97 -13.43
CA ALA A 28 9.37 -25.22 -13.34
C ALA A 28 9.64 -23.74 -13.08
N THR A 29 9.01 -22.85 -13.86
CA THR A 29 9.12 -21.40 -13.70
C THR A 29 7.76 -20.76 -13.43
N PRO A 30 7.71 -19.63 -12.71
CA PRO A 30 6.47 -18.89 -12.49
C PRO A 30 5.86 -18.40 -13.80
N THR A 31 4.54 -18.48 -13.91
CA THR A 31 3.77 -18.09 -15.09
C THR A 31 2.73 -17.02 -14.76
N PHE A 32 2.14 -16.41 -15.78
CA PHE A 32 1.01 -15.47 -15.58
C PHE A 32 -0.20 -16.12 -14.90
N ALA A 33 -0.39 -17.43 -15.02
CA ALA A 33 -1.49 -18.13 -14.35
C ALA A 33 -1.29 -18.21 -12.83
N ASP A 34 -0.04 -18.08 -12.37
CA ASP A 34 0.32 -18.06 -10.96
C ASP A 34 0.05 -16.68 -10.32
N LEU A 35 -0.20 -15.65 -11.14
CA LEU A 35 -0.43 -14.28 -10.71
C LEU A 35 -1.92 -13.95 -10.67
N ALA A 36 -2.34 -13.30 -9.59
CA ALA A 36 -3.54 -12.48 -9.54
C ALA A 36 -3.13 -11.03 -9.74
N GLU A 37 -3.59 -10.42 -10.83
CA GLU A 37 -3.40 -9.01 -11.12
C GLU A 37 -4.76 -8.40 -11.46
N THR A 38 -5.16 -7.36 -10.72
CA THR A 38 -6.42 -6.64 -10.95
C THR A 38 -6.21 -5.15 -10.85
N ASN A 39 -7.05 -4.42 -11.58
CA ASN A 39 -7.13 -2.97 -11.54
C ASN A 39 -8.60 -2.59 -11.56
N THR A 40 -9.09 -2.06 -10.44
CA THR A 40 -10.49 -1.68 -10.27
C THR A 40 -10.59 -0.17 -10.07
N ILE A 41 -11.32 0.49 -10.96
CA ILE A 41 -11.50 1.94 -10.96
C ILE A 41 -12.87 2.30 -10.36
N PHE A 42 -12.86 3.20 -9.38
CA PHE A 42 -14.04 3.71 -8.68
C PHE A 42 -14.29 5.16 -9.08
N LYS A 43 -15.34 5.38 -9.87
CA LYS A 43 -15.83 6.72 -10.24
C LYS A 43 -17.22 6.90 -9.62
N ASN A 44 -17.39 7.91 -8.76
CA ASN A 44 -18.70 8.31 -8.22
C ASN A 44 -18.88 9.82 -8.38
N GLY A 45 -20.13 10.28 -8.39
CA GLY A 45 -20.44 11.73 -8.47
C GLY A 45 -19.74 12.51 -7.36
N PRO A 46 -19.89 12.13 -6.07
CA PRO A 46 -19.05 12.60 -4.99
C PRO A 46 -17.74 11.79 -4.87
N PRO A 47 -16.56 12.41 -5.00
CA PRO A 47 -15.27 11.70 -4.92
C PRO A 47 -15.05 10.93 -3.61
N LEU A 48 -15.55 11.43 -2.48
CA LEU A 48 -15.45 10.72 -1.20
C LEU A 48 -16.21 9.38 -1.17
N MET A 49 -17.28 9.23 -1.94
CA MET A 49 -17.96 7.94 -2.08
C MET A 49 -17.15 6.97 -2.94
N ALA A 50 -16.41 7.48 -3.94
CA ALA A 50 -15.48 6.64 -4.71
C ALA A 50 -14.33 6.16 -3.82
N ARG A 51 -13.83 7.02 -2.93
CA ARG A 51 -12.84 6.68 -1.91
C ARG A 51 -13.34 5.54 -1.03
N GLU A 52 -14.51 5.68 -0.42
CA GLU A 52 -15.09 4.65 0.46
C GLU A 52 -15.26 3.31 -0.26
N ALA A 53 -15.76 3.32 -1.50
CA ALA A 53 -15.87 2.10 -2.30
C ALA A 53 -14.51 1.43 -2.59
N ALA A 54 -13.47 2.22 -2.84
CA ALA A 54 -12.12 1.72 -3.03
C ALA A 54 -11.55 1.05 -1.76
N PHE A 55 -11.72 1.68 -0.59
CA PHE A 55 -11.31 1.06 0.68
C PHE A 55 -12.12 -0.22 0.96
N ASN A 56 -13.44 -0.22 0.74
CA ASN A 56 -14.25 -1.43 0.92
C ASN A 56 -13.79 -2.58 0.01
N HIS A 57 -13.46 -2.28 -1.25
CA HIS A 57 -12.92 -3.28 -2.16
C HIS A 57 -11.55 -3.79 -1.70
N TYR A 58 -10.67 -2.89 -1.25
CA TYR A 58 -9.39 -3.27 -0.65
C TYR A 58 -9.57 -4.25 0.51
N PHE A 59 -10.47 -3.97 1.46
CA PHE A 59 -10.73 -4.90 2.58
C PHE A 59 -11.30 -6.23 2.11
N SER A 60 -12.18 -6.24 1.09
CA SER A 60 -12.69 -7.51 0.54
C SER A 60 -11.58 -8.39 -0.04
N ILE A 61 -10.52 -7.79 -0.57
CA ILE A 61 -9.34 -8.54 -1.05
C ILE A 61 -8.57 -9.11 0.15
N LEU A 62 -8.37 -8.31 1.20
CA LEU A 62 -7.71 -8.79 2.42
C LEU A 62 -8.47 -9.96 3.05
N ASP A 63 -9.80 -9.87 3.14
CA ASP A 63 -10.65 -10.91 3.71
C ASP A 63 -10.45 -12.25 2.99
N VAL A 64 -10.43 -12.25 1.65
CA VAL A 64 -10.19 -13.45 0.84
C VAL A 64 -8.79 -14.03 1.06
N LEU A 65 -7.77 -13.17 1.18
CA LEU A 65 -6.41 -13.63 1.44
C LEU A 65 -6.26 -14.22 2.84
N TYR A 66 -6.87 -13.60 3.85
CA TYR A 66 -6.85 -14.12 5.22
C TYR A 66 -7.64 -15.41 5.38
N GLU A 67 -8.76 -15.56 4.67
CA GLU A 67 -9.48 -16.84 4.56
C GLU A 67 -8.55 -17.93 3.99
N GLY A 68 -7.80 -17.60 2.94
CA GLY A 68 -6.80 -18.50 2.36
C GLY A 68 -5.66 -18.89 3.31
N LEU A 69 -5.32 -18.02 4.28
CA LEU A 69 -4.35 -18.31 5.34
C LEU A 69 -4.95 -19.08 6.52
N GLY A 70 -6.28 -19.22 6.60
CA GLY A 70 -6.96 -19.77 7.78
C GLY A 70 -6.74 -18.94 9.03
N LYS A 71 -6.61 -17.61 8.89
CA LYS A 71 -6.34 -16.65 9.97
C LYS A 71 -7.37 -15.53 9.97
N GLU A 72 -7.56 -14.91 11.12
CA GLU A 72 -8.33 -13.66 11.21
C GLU A 72 -7.43 -12.45 10.92
N HIS A 73 -8.00 -11.46 10.24
CA HIS A 73 -7.35 -10.17 10.04
C HIS A 73 -7.30 -9.39 11.37
N THR A 74 -6.12 -8.84 11.71
CA THR A 74 -5.88 -8.20 13.02
C THR A 74 -5.51 -6.72 12.89
N THR A 75 -4.25 -6.41 12.53
CA THR A 75 -3.74 -5.05 12.38
C THR A 75 -3.05 -4.87 11.03
N ASP A 76 -2.92 -3.62 10.57
CA ASP A 76 -2.19 -3.31 9.33
C ASP A 76 -0.72 -3.77 9.41
N ALA A 77 -0.08 -3.58 10.56
CA ALA A 77 1.27 -4.06 10.82
C ALA A 77 1.38 -5.59 10.68
N GLN A 78 0.43 -6.34 11.24
CA GLN A 78 0.42 -7.79 11.13
C GLN A 78 0.09 -8.26 9.70
N ALA A 79 -0.79 -7.54 8.98
CA ALA A 79 -1.09 -7.82 7.58
C ALA A 79 0.12 -7.65 6.66
N ARG A 80 0.97 -6.66 6.92
CA ARG A 80 2.26 -6.50 6.22
C ARG A 80 3.18 -7.69 6.38
N ILE A 81 3.07 -8.44 7.48
CA ILE A 81 3.86 -9.64 7.74
C ILE A 81 3.17 -10.88 7.13
N ASP A 82 1.89 -11.10 7.46
CA ASP A 82 1.17 -12.31 7.08
C ASP A 82 1.01 -12.43 5.56
N LEU A 83 0.75 -11.32 4.86
CA LEU A 83 0.50 -11.33 3.43
C LEU A 83 1.76 -11.49 2.58
N GLN A 84 2.95 -11.47 3.19
CA GLN A 84 4.20 -11.80 2.48
C GLN A 84 4.15 -13.22 1.91
N ARG A 85 3.32 -14.10 2.49
CA ARG A 85 3.02 -15.41 1.91
C ARG A 85 2.54 -15.35 0.45
N TYR A 86 1.84 -14.28 0.07
CA TYR A 86 1.32 -14.06 -1.27
C TYR A 86 2.21 -13.16 -2.13
N PHE A 87 3.13 -12.40 -1.53
CA PHE A 87 3.96 -11.44 -2.26
C PHE A 87 5.36 -11.98 -2.53
N ASP A 88 5.96 -12.69 -1.58
CA ASP A 88 7.31 -13.25 -1.70
C ASP A 88 7.25 -14.62 -2.38
N SER A 89 7.81 -14.70 -3.59
CA SER A 89 7.96 -15.98 -4.31
C SER A 89 9.09 -16.85 -3.76
N GLY A 90 9.94 -16.33 -2.87
CA GLY A 90 11.16 -16.97 -2.42
C GLY A 90 12.29 -16.95 -3.45
N ASN A 91 12.10 -16.34 -4.63
CA ASN A 91 13.07 -16.32 -5.72
C ASN A 91 14.04 -15.13 -5.68
N ALA A 92 13.98 -14.34 -4.61
CA ALA A 92 14.89 -13.23 -4.41
C ALA A 92 16.34 -13.70 -4.26
N ILE A 93 17.26 -12.90 -4.78
CA ILE A 93 18.70 -13.16 -4.71
C ILE A 93 19.33 -12.07 -3.84
N GLU A 94 20.10 -12.46 -2.83
CA GLU A 94 20.96 -11.54 -2.12
C GLU A 94 22.28 -11.37 -2.87
N LEU A 95 22.59 -10.13 -3.22
CA LEU A 95 23.82 -9.74 -3.89
C LEU A 95 24.62 -8.85 -2.94
N GLY A 96 25.94 -9.08 -2.83
CA GLY A 96 26.81 -8.27 -1.99
C GLY A 96 27.89 -9.06 -1.25
N GLY A 97 28.53 -8.40 -0.27
CA GLY A 97 29.63 -8.94 0.53
C GLY A 97 29.63 -8.37 1.95
N LYS A 98 30.70 -8.63 2.73
CA LYS A 98 30.80 -8.15 4.12
C LYS A 98 30.66 -6.61 4.18
N GLY A 99 29.51 -6.15 4.68
CA GLY A 99 29.22 -4.74 4.97
C GLY A 99 28.07 -4.13 4.16
N ALA A 100 27.67 -4.75 3.04
CA ALA A 100 26.49 -4.33 2.28
C ALA A 100 25.94 -5.52 1.48
N THR A 101 24.70 -5.91 1.81
CA THR A 101 23.89 -6.85 1.03
C THR A 101 22.66 -6.12 0.52
N PHE A 102 22.27 -6.41 -0.72
CA PHE A 102 21.01 -5.94 -1.29
C PHE A 102 20.24 -7.14 -1.84
N LYS A 103 18.92 -7.16 -1.59
CA LYS A 103 18.01 -8.17 -2.10
C LYS A 103 17.47 -7.69 -3.44
N SER A 104 17.67 -8.50 -4.48
CA SER A 104 17.04 -8.30 -5.79
C SER A 104 15.91 -9.30 -5.92
N SER A 105 14.67 -8.83 -6.01
CA SER A 105 13.49 -9.69 -6.06
C SER A 105 12.63 -9.41 -7.29
N PRO A 106 12.09 -10.44 -7.97
CA PRO A 106 11.05 -10.25 -8.98
C PRO A 106 9.72 -9.76 -8.39
N ASP A 107 9.64 -9.67 -7.05
CA ASP A 107 8.42 -9.36 -6.32
C ASP A 107 8.30 -7.91 -5.86
N ASN A 108 9.25 -7.05 -6.20
CA ASN A 108 9.25 -5.63 -5.82
C ASN A 108 7.99 -4.85 -6.29
N ASN A 109 7.24 -5.40 -7.24
CA ASN A 109 5.98 -4.83 -7.73
C ASN A 109 4.73 -5.56 -7.22
N LYS A 110 4.85 -6.47 -6.24
CA LYS A 110 3.72 -7.18 -5.65
C LYS A 110 3.17 -6.38 -4.48
N GLY A 111 1.85 -6.40 -4.37
CA GLY A 111 1.14 -5.69 -3.32
C GLY A 111 -0.33 -5.49 -3.65
N ILE A 112 -0.99 -4.82 -2.72
CA ILE A 112 -2.37 -4.34 -2.84
C ILE A 112 -2.33 -2.88 -2.48
N GLU A 113 -2.80 -2.02 -3.38
CA GLU A 113 -2.57 -0.59 -3.32
C GLU A 113 -3.84 0.17 -3.66
N ILE A 114 -4.07 1.28 -2.96
CA ILE A 114 -5.14 2.22 -3.20
C ILE A 114 -4.51 3.54 -3.63
N TYR A 115 -5.01 4.07 -4.74
CA TYR A 115 -4.57 5.32 -5.32
C TYR A 115 -5.71 6.31 -5.43
N MET A 116 -5.41 7.58 -5.14
CA MET A 116 -6.16 8.72 -5.63
C MET A 116 -5.61 9.10 -7.00
N VAL A 117 -6.49 9.24 -7.99
CA VAL A 117 -6.11 9.63 -9.36
C VAL A 117 -6.76 10.96 -9.68
N ILE A 118 -5.94 11.94 -10.05
CA ILE A 118 -6.34 13.29 -10.42
C ILE A 118 -6.11 13.45 -11.91
N GLU A 119 -7.19 13.54 -12.67
CA GLU A 119 -7.15 13.81 -14.10
C GLU A 119 -7.37 15.30 -14.34
N ASN A 120 -6.39 15.99 -14.96
CA ASN A 120 -6.55 17.36 -15.41
C ASN A 120 -6.98 17.36 -16.88
N VAL A 121 -8.23 17.76 -17.13
CA VAL A 121 -8.82 17.76 -18.49
C VAL A 121 -8.16 18.80 -19.40
N SER A 122 -7.70 19.92 -18.83
CA SER A 122 -7.09 21.01 -19.60
C SER A 122 -5.73 20.63 -20.16
N ASP A 123 -4.90 20.00 -19.34
CA ASP A 123 -3.50 19.72 -19.67
C ASP A 123 -3.26 18.25 -20.07
N LYS A 124 -4.32 17.43 -20.04
CA LYS A 124 -4.29 15.97 -20.28
C LYS A 124 -3.25 15.24 -19.42
N THR A 125 -3.00 15.76 -18.23
CA THR A 125 -2.10 15.15 -17.25
C THR A 125 -2.90 14.29 -16.28
N THR A 126 -2.26 13.25 -15.77
CA THR A 126 -2.80 12.38 -14.75
C THR A 126 -1.79 12.25 -13.63
N GLU A 127 -2.19 12.59 -12.42
CA GLU A 127 -1.41 12.39 -11.21
C GLU A 127 -2.00 11.22 -10.44
N LYS A 128 -1.15 10.29 -10.02
CA LYS A 128 -1.54 9.10 -9.25
C LYS A 128 -0.81 9.14 -7.92
N ILE A 129 -1.57 9.18 -6.83
CA ILE A 129 -1.08 9.36 -5.46
C ILE A 129 -1.45 8.11 -4.67
N LEU A 130 -0.46 7.38 -4.15
CA LEU A 130 -0.69 6.24 -3.26
C LEU A 130 -1.24 6.75 -1.93
N ILE A 131 -2.43 6.30 -1.52
CA ILE A 131 -3.01 6.70 -0.22
C ILE A 131 -3.01 5.56 0.80
N HIS A 132 -2.82 4.33 0.34
CA HIS A 132 -2.61 3.17 1.19
C HIS A 132 -2.08 1.99 0.36
N GLY A 133 -1.28 1.12 0.97
CA GLY A 133 -1.01 -0.19 0.38
C GLY A 133 -0.16 -1.09 1.28
N ILE A 134 -0.25 -2.39 1.02
CA ILE A 134 0.62 -3.42 1.58
C ILE A 134 1.40 -4.02 0.41
N ARG A 135 2.72 -4.01 0.49
CA ARG A 135 3.62 -4.45 -0.58
C ARG A 135 4.49 -5.62 -0.14
N TYR A 136 5.15 -6.25 -1.10
CA TYR A 136 6.31 -7.08 -0.84
C TYR A 136 7.36 -6.29 -0.03
N LEU A 137 7.91 -6.94 0.99
CA LEU A 137 8.99 -6.41 1.81
C LEU A 137 10.29 -7.15 1.50
N ASP A 138 11.34 -6.40 1.21
CA ASP A 138 12.68 -6.99 1.08
C ASP A 138 13.10 -7.69 2.38
N TYR A 139 12.82 -7.03 3.50
CA TYR A 139 13.20 -7.45 4.84
C TYR A 139 12.07 -7.16 5.82
N LEU A 140 11.56 -8.20 6.50
CA LEU A 140 10.42 -8.09 7.43
C LEU A 140 10.74 -7.34 8.72
N ASP A 141 12.02 -7.28 9.08
CA ASP A 141 12.54 -6.61 10.26
C ASP A 141 12.87 -5.14 10.02
N ARG A 142 12.72 -4.65 8.78
CA ARG A 142 12.97 -3.25 8.42
C ARG A 142 11.69 -2.45 8.33
N PHE A 143 11.86 -1.14 8.43
CA PHE A 143 10.77 -0.20 8.22
C PHE A 143 10.25 -0.28 6.77
N ASP A 144 8.93 -0.32 6.62
CA ASP A 144 8.25 -0.35 5.34
C ASP A 144 8.09 1.08 4.79
N ALA A 145 8.91 1.44 3.81
CA ALA A 145 8.84 2.73 3.12
C ALA A 145 7.45 3.02 2.50
N GLY A 146 6.65 1.98 2.21
CA GLY A 146 5.28 2.10 1.74
C GLY A 146 4.33 2.73 2.76
N ILE A 147 4.63 2.63 4.06
CA ILE A 147 3.87 3.34 5.11
C ILE A 147 4.08 4.85 5.00
N GLN A 148 5.34 5.27 4.85
CA GLN A 148 5.68 6.69 4.69
C GLN A 148 5.04 7.25 3.41
N GLU A 149 5.18 6.55 2.27
CA GLU A 149 4.58 6.98 1.01
C GLU A 149 3.05 7.12 1.10
N SER A 150 2.39 6.15 1.75
CA SER A 150 0.93 6.19 1.96
C SER A 150 0.52 7.40 2.81
N LEU A 151 1.27 7.70 3.88
CA LEU A 151 1.00 8.84 4.75
C LEU A 151 1.19 10.17 4.01
N GLU A 152 2.28 10.31 3.25
CA GLU A 152 2.52 11.48 2.40
C GLU A 152 1.40 11.66 1.37
N GLY A 153 0.92 10.57 0.79
CA GLY A 153 -0.21 10.61 -0.14
C GLY A 153 -1.54 10.96 0.50
N LEU A 154 -1.82 10.51 1.73
CA LEU A 154 -3.00 10.94 2.49
C LEU A 154 -2.95 12.43 2.86
N ILE A 155 -1.78 12.97 3.18
CA ILE A 155 -1.58 14.39 3.42
C ILE A 155 -1.81 15.19 2.13
N LYS A 156 -1.28 14.71 0.99
CA LYS A 156 -1.53 15.30 -0.34
C LYS A 156 -3.02 15.26 -0.70
N GLU A 157 -3.69 14.13 -0.48
CA GLU A 157 -5.13 13.97 -0.67
C GLU A 157 -5.90 15.01 0.13
N PHE A 158 -5.67 15.10 1.45
CA PHE A 158 -6.33 16.05 2.33
C PHE A 158 -6.15 17.50 1.85
N ASN A 159 -4.92 17.88 1.52
CA ASN A 159 -4.61 19.22 1.02
C ASN A 159 -5.33 19.52 -0.30
N HIS A 160 -5.44 18.53 -1.19
CA HIS A 160 -6.15 18.68 -2.47
C HIS A 160 -7.64 18.99 -2.26
N TYR A 161 -8.31 18.25 -1.37
CA TYR A 161 -9.72 18.53 -1.06
C TYR A 161 -9.91 19.89 -0.37
N LYS A 162 -9.00 20.27 0.54
CA LYS A 162 -9.02 21.55 1.24
C LYS A 162 -8.88 22.73 0.28
N GLN A 163 -7.92 22.66 -0.64
CA GLN A 163 -7.66 23.72 -1.62
C GLN A 163 -8.83 23.92 -2.60
N ASN A 164 -9.54 22.84 -2.93
CA ASN A 164 -10.71 22.89 -3.82
C ASN A 164 -12.04 23.19 -3.09
N GLY A 165 -11.99 23.63 -1.83
CA GLY A 165 -13.17 24.03 -1.06
C GLY A 165 -14.15 22.90 -0.75
N SER A 166 -13.69 21.65 -0.79
CA SER A 166 -14.55 20.50 -0.50
C SER A 166 -14.89 20.45 0.99
N ALA A 167 -16.17 20.23 1.31
CA ALA A 167 -16.62 20.05 2.67
C ALA A 167 -16.20 18.67 3.20
N LEU A 168 -15.04 18.61 3.87
CA LEU A 168 -14.51 17.38 4.48
C LEU A 168 -15.25 16.97 5.77
N HIS A 169 -16.15 17.82 6.29
CA HIS A 169 -16.99 17.59 7.47
C HIS A 169 -16.25 16.87 8.62
N LYS A 170 -16.87 15.87 9.26
CA LYS A 170 -16.34 15.09 10.39
C LYS A 170 -15.33 14.00 9.97
N ASN A 171 -14.90 13.98 8.71
CA ASN A 171 -14.04 12.94 8.15
C ASN A 171 -12.55 13.30 8.21
N VAL A 172 -12.15 14.19 9.12
CA VAL A 172 -10.76 14.57 9.33
C VAL A 172 -10.24 13.88 10.58
N GLU A 173 -9.02 13.36 10.49
CA GLU A 173 -8.27 12.77 11.58
C GLU A 173 -6.94 13.52 11.72
N ASP A 174 -6.64 13.98 12.94
CA ASP A 174 -5.39 14.65 13.27
C ASP A 174 -4.42 13.65 13.91
N LEU A 175 -3.27 13.44 13.28
CA LEU A 175 -2.25 12.51 13.72
C LEU A 175 -1.09 13.26 14.39
N ASN A 176 -0.64 12.76 15.54
CA ASN A 176 0.59 13.24 16.17
C ASN A 176 1.75 12.28 15.87
N LEU A 177 2.69 12.72 15.03
CA LEU A 177 3.84 11.93 14.57
C LEU A 177 5.14 12.28 15.31
N GLU A 178 5.09 13.14 16.33
CA GLU A 178 6.26 13.58 17.11
C GLU A 178 7.05 12.39 17.68
N ALA A 179 6.36 11.31 18.05
CA ALA A 179 6.97 10.10 18.60
C ALA A 179 7.93 9.39 17.63
N ASN A 180 7.81 9.68 16.33
CA ASN A 180 8.50 8.99 15.24
C ASN A 180 9.24 9.97 14.32
N GLY A 181 9.61 11.16 14.84
CA GLY A 181 10.41 12.16 14.12
C GLY A 181 9.63 13.09 13.18
N GLY A 182 8.29 13.05 13.21
CA GLY A 182 7.43 13.89 12.34
C GLY A 182 6.70 15.02 13.05
N GLU A 183 5.92 15.79 12.28
CA GLU A 183 5.04 16.85 12.77
C GLU A 183 3.58 16.38 12.88
N LYS A 184 2.71 17.23 13.44
CA LYS A 184 1.26 16.98 13.45
C LYS A 184 0.68 17.20 12.05
N VAL A 185 -0.11 16.25 11.59
CA VAL A 185 -0.71 16.28 10.25
C VAL A 185 -2.19 15.96 10.31
N SER A 186 -2.96 16.50 9.37
CA SER A 186 -4.38 16.17 9.20
C SER A 186 -4.56 15.34 7.94
N ILE A 187 -5.33 14.26 8.03
CA ILE A 187 -5.68 13.38 6.92
C ILE A 187 -7.20 13.20 6.84
N ILE A 188 -7.69 12.71 5.70
CA ILE A 188 -9.06 12.20 5.62
C ILE A 188 -9.10 10.84 6.31
N LYS A 189 -9.99 10.68 7.29
CA LYS A 189 -10.15 9.47 8.09
C LYS A 189 -10.15 8.23 7.21
N THR A 190 -9.34 7.26 7.57
CA THR A 190 -9.30 5.94 6.91
C THR A 190 -9.91 4.89 7.83
N PRO A 191 -10.25 3.70 7.31
CA PRO A 191 -10.61 2.56 8.16
C PRO A 191 -9.40 1.99 8.93
N PHE A 192 -8.17 2.43 8.62
CA PHE A 192 -6.96 2.01 9.29
C PHE A 192 -6.72 2.79 10.59
N ASN A 193 -6.25 2.08 11.61
CA ASN A 193 -5.88 2.69 12.88
C ASN A 193 -4.45 3.22 12.81
N TRP A 194 -4.28 4.41 12.21
CA TRP A 194 -2.99 5.10 12.13
C TRP A 194 -2.39 5.37 13.50
N GLY A 195 -3.21 5.67 14.51
CA GLY A 195 -2.75 5.85 15.88
C GLY A 195 -2.03 4.61 16.42
N GLN A 196 -2.61 3.43 16.23
CA GLN A 196 -1.96 2.17 16.61
C GLN A 196 -0.71 1.90 15.77
N LEU A 197 -0.77 2.12 14.45
CA LEU A 197 0.38 1.93 13.56
C LEU A 197 1.58 2.80 14.00
N ILE A 198 1.34 4.09 14.32
CA ILE A 198 2.38 5.00 14.82
C ILE A 198 3.01 4.46 16.12
N LEU A 199 2.18 3.91 17.03
CA LEU A 199 2.66 3.31 18.27
C LEU A 199 3.49 2.04 18.03
N ASP A 200 3.09 1.19 17.09
CA ASP A 200 3.81 -0.04 16.74
C ASP A 200 5.23 0.26 16.24
N TYR A 201 5.43 1.43 15.60
CA TYR A 201 6.74 1.90 15.12
C TYR A 201 7.41 2.94 16.05
N LYS A 202 6.94 3.10 17.28
CA LYS A 202 7.48 4.12 18.21
C LYS A 202 8.98 3.92 18.46
N GLY A 203 9.75 5.00 18.32
CA GLY A 203 11.21 4.98 18.50
C GLY A 203 11.98 4.70 17.22
N LEU A 204 11.30 4.42 16.11
CA LEU A 204 11.86 4.48 14.76
C LEU A 204 11.58 5.87 14.18
N ASN A 205 12.56 6.40 13.45
CA ASN A 205 12.39 7.66 12.74
C ASN A 205 11.73 7.37 11.37
N LEU A 206 10.42 7.62 11.28
CA LEU A 206 9.61 7.37 10.08
C LEU A 206 10.00 8.26 8.89
N PHE A 207 10.78 9.32 9.14
CA PHE A 207 11.16 10.33 8.15
C PHE A 207 12.68 10.38 7.94
N GLU A 208 13.44 9.45 8.51
CA GLU A 208 14.86 9.31 8.21
C GLU A 208 15.01 8.72 6.81
N VAL A 209 15.80 9.38 5.97
CA VAL A 209 16.16 8.85 4.65
C VAL A 209 17.23 7.77 4.88
N TRP A 210 16.87 6.51 4.63
CA TRP A 210 17.76 5.34 4.77
C TRP A 210 18.58 5.08 3.50
#